data_AF-A0A267T8R9-F1
#
_entry.id   AF-A0A267T8R9-F1
#
_cell.length_a   1.000
_cell.length_b   1.000
_cell.length_c   1.000
_cell.angle_alpha   90.00
_cell.angle_beta   90.00
_cell.angle_gamma   90.00
#
_symmetry.space_group_name_H-M   'P 1'
#
loop_
_entity.id
_entity.type
_entity.pdbx_description
1 polymer ?
#
loop_
_entity_poly.entity_id
_entity_poly.type
_entity_poly.pdbx_seq_one_letter_code
_entity_poly.pdbx_strand_id
1 'polypeptide(L)'
;MNDKLYTLRPLNNQSFFQRLFNQLPEENSVIELNNLLATKPILCISQTDIDGIENRYKLSMLNEFRLNLEEFYAVYLNYCLVDKVLTDTELQELSHLKKILGLDDKTIENLHIKIGEIVYKQSLQEAVSDGRLTKIEIEFLEELENTLRLPKELAYKISYETRSLYVQNFVSKIINNKRLSPAEEKELNAISESLNISIELDGQIQEKLKKLKRYWAIENLDLPVIESDITIQKSEVLYLKIPNVNWFEFRGSRYTKSHTGHSTSYNLIKDFYLNPEGSTSNSHKISNIRKIDIGTLYLTNKRIIFQGIEKNSNIRIERIANFAFYSDYVEIVKDTGKNPTLQIKQNVDIFCMMLERLLKR
;
A
#
# COMPACT_ATOMS: atom_id res chain seq x y z
N MET A 1 -32.74 3.02 -16.51
CA MET A 1 -32.56 4.31 -17.22
C MET A 1 -31.92 3.97 -18.55
N ASN A 2 -32.67 4.07 -19.66
CA ASN A 2 -32.09 3.90 -20.99
C ASN A 2 -31.34 5.18 -21.35
N ASP A 3 -30.08 5.28 -20.91
CA ASP A 3 -29.17 6.17 -21.62
C ASP A 3 -28.93 5.54 -23.00
N LYS A 4 -29.26 6.27 -24.06
CA LYS A 4 -28.91 5.87 -25.42
C LYS A 4 -27.39 5.88 -25.52
N LEU A 5 -26.78 4.71 -25.66
CA LEU A 5 -25.33 4.53 -25.75
C LEU A 5 -24.68 5.50 -26.75
N TYR A 6 -25.28 5.63 -27.93
CA TYR A 6 -24.93 6.65 -28.92
C TYR A 6 -25.98 7.75 -28.94
N THR A 7 -25.52 9.00 -29.00
CA THR A 7 -26.38 10.19 -29.00
C THR A 7 -26.27 10.93 -30.32
N LEU A 8 -27.40 11.43 -30.83
CA LEU A 8 -27.42 12.27 -32.04
C LEU A 8 -26.51 13.50 -31.86
N ARG A 9 -25.65 13.74 -32.85
CA ARG A 9 -24.76 14.90 -32.91
C ARG A 9 -24.99 15.70 -34.20
N PRO A 10 -24.99 17.05 -34.12
CA PRO A 10 -25.12 17.89 -35.29
C PRO A 10 -23.88 17.75 -36.20
N LEU A 11 -24.09 17.89 -37.50
CA LEU A 11 -22.99 17.89 -38.47
C LEU A 11 -22.22 19.21 -38.40
N ASN A 12 -20.91 19.13 -38.62
CA ASN A 12 -20.05 20.31 -38.72
C ASN A 12 -20.37 21.08 -40.01
N ASN A 13 -20.41 22.40 -39.88
CA ASN A 13 -20.56 23.30 -41.02
C ASN A 13 -19.29 23.32 -41.87
N GLN A 14 -19.44 23.45 -43.19
CA GLN A 14 -18.31 23.72 -44.09
C GLN A 14 -17.59 25.01 -43.70
N SER A 15 -16.27 24.96 -43.64
CA SER A 15 -15.40 26.12 -43.51
C SER A 15 -15.42 27.00 -44.76
N PHE A 16 -14.91 28.23 -44.67
CA PHE A 16 -14.89 29.17 -45.81
C PHE A 16 -14.20 28.58 -47.05
N PHE A 17 -13.02 27.97 -46.88
CA PHE A 17 -12.28 27.33 -47.97
C PHE A 17 -12.99 26.08 -48.50
N GLN A 18 -13.59 25.27 -47.62
CA GLN A 18 -14.37 24.10 -48.03
C GLN A 18 -15.58 24.49 -48.89
N ARG A 19 -16.27 25.59 -48.57
CA ARG A 19 -17.34 26.14 -49.42
C ARG A 19 -16.80 26.60 -50.77
N LEU A 20 -15.66 27.28 -50.77
CA LEU A 20 -15.01 27.78 -51.99
C LEU A 20 -14.59 26.65 -52.94
N PHE A 21 -14.19 25.49 -52.41
CA PHE A 21 -13.77 24.32 -53.18
C PHE A 21 -14.82 23.20 -53.26
N ASN A 22 -16.05 23.44 -52.78
CA ASN A 22 -17.14 22.45 -52.71
C ASN A 22 -16.74 21.12 -52.03
N GLN A 23 -15.93 21.21 -50.97
CA GLN A 23 -15.49 20.07 -50.15
C GLN A 23 -16.38 19.95 -48.90
N LEU A 24 -16.79 18.72 -48.56
CA LEU A 24 -17.52 18.43 -47.32
C LEU A 24 -16.53 18.16 -46.17
N PRO A 25 -16.85 18.51 -44.91
CA PRO A 25 -16.02 18.13 -43.76
C PRO A 25 -16.01 16.61 -43.61
N GLU A 26 -14.83 16.01 -43.63
CA GLU A 26 -14.66 14.55 -43.64
C GLU A 26 -15.04 13.93 -42.30
N GLU A 27 -14.87 14.66 -41.19
CA GLU A 27 -15.26 14.23 -39.84
C GLU A 27 -16.77 13.99 -39.72
N ASN A 28 -17.58 14.60 -40.62
CA ASN A 28 -19.01 14.36 -40.63
C ASN A 28 -19.36 12.91 -41.00
N SER A 29 -18.47 12.16 -41.67
CA SER A 29 -18.67 10.73 -41.93
C SER A 29 -18.79 9.93 -40.62
N VAL A 30 -17.90 10.20 -39.66
CA VAL A 30 -17.91 9.60 -38.32
C VAL A 30 -19.14 10.05 -37.52
N ILE A 31 -19.53 11.32 -37.63
CA ILE A 31 -20.73 11.85 -36.96
C ILE A 31 -22.00 11.19 -37.53
N GLU A 32 -22.10 11.02 -38.84
CA GLU A 32 -23.23 10.33 -39.49
C GLU A 32 -23.29 8.86 -39.06
N LEU A 33 -22.15 8.16 -38.96
CA LEU A 33 -22.10 6.80 -38.46
C LEU A 33 -22.57 6.71 -36.99
N ASN A 34 -22.11 7.62 -36.12
CA ASN A 34 -22.62 7.72 -34.75
C ASN A 34 -24.14 7.94 -34.73
N ASN A 35 -24.65 8.83 -35.59
CA ASN A 35 -26.07 9.14 -35.66
C ASN A 35 -26.90 7.95 -36.15
N LEU A 36 -26.35 7.16 -37.08
CA LEU A 36 -26.94 5.91 -37.55
C LEU A 36 -27.04 4.90 -36.41
N LEU A 37 -25.94 4.68 -35.66
CA LEU A 37 -25.92 3.84 -34.46
C LEU A 37 -26.87 4.34 -33.35
N ALA A 38 -27.09 5.65 -33.26
CA ALA A 38 -28.00 6.26 -32.27
C ALA A 38 -29.49 6.14 -32.63
N THR A 39 -29.81 5.88 -33.90
CA THR A 39 -31.19 5.92 -34.42
C THR A 39 -31.71 4.57 -34.89
N LYS A 40 -30.83 3.61 -35.18
CA LYS A 40 -31.18 2.31 -35.74
C LYS A 40 -30.59 1.18 -34.88
N PRO A 41 -31.33 0.08 -34.62
CA PRO A 41 -30.75 -1.10 -33.99
C PRO A 41 -29.57 -1.65 -34.80
N ILE A 42 -28.52 -2.13 -34.12
CA ILE A 42 -27.26 -2.56 -34.76
C ILE A 42 -27.51 -3.60 -35.84
N LEU A 43 -28.29 -4.64 -35.55
CA LEU A 43 -28.61 -5.71 -36.51
C LEU A 43 -29.35 -5.23 -37.76
N CYS A 44 -29.97 -4.05 -37.72
CA CYS A 44 -30.68 -3.48 -38.86
C CYS A 44 -29.79 -2.61 -39.75
N ILE A 45 -28.59 -2.22 -39.30
CA ILE A 45 -27.65 -1.41 -40.09
C ILE A 45 -27.00 -2.29 -41.14
N SER A 46 -27.11 -1.96 -42.42
CA SER A 46 -26.50 -2.76 -43.49
C SER A 46 -25.17 -2.15 -43.96
N GLN A 47 -24.37 -2.95 -44.67
CA GLN A 47 -23.15 -2.44 -45.33
C GLN A 47 -23.48 -1.29 -46.31
N THR A 48 -24.63 -1.35 -46.98
CA THR A 48 -25.07 -0.28 -47.88
C THR A 48 -25.32 1.05 -47.17
N ASP A 49 -25.72 1.03 -45.89
CA ASP A 49 -25.87 2.26 -45.11
C ASP A 49 -24.49 2.92 -44.90
N ILE A 50 -23.47 2.10 -44.61
CA ILE A 50 -22.08 2.54 -44.43
C ILE A 50 -21.49 3.06 -45.73
N ASP A 51 -21.63 2.30 -46.82
CA ASP A 51 -21.15 2.69 -48.14
C ASP A 51 -21.83 3.99 -48.61
N GLY A 52 -23.09 4.22 -48.23
CA GLY A 52 -23.81 5.46 -48.51
C GLY A 52 -23.19 6.69 -47.83
N ILE A 53 -22.67 6.52 -46.62
CA ILE A 53 -21.92 7.57 -45.90
C ILE A 53 -20.57 7.78 -46.58
N GLU A 54 -19.79 6.72 -46.81
CA GLU A 54 -18.46 6.79 -47.43
C GLU A 54 -18.50 7.46 -48.81
N ASN A 55 -19.48 7.10 -49.65
CA ASN A 55 -19.66 7.69 -50.99
C ASN A 55 -20.00 9.18 -50.94
N ARG A 56 -20.73 9.64 -49.91
CA ARG A 56 -21.08 11.07 -49.75
C ARG A 56 -19.84 11.92 -49.51
N TYR A 57 -18.89 11.40 -48.74
CA TYR A 57 -17.65 12.08 -48.38
C TYR A 57 -16.46 11.70 -49.28
N LYS A 58 -16.63 10.71 -50.16
CA LYS A 58 -15.62 10.19 -51.09
C LYS A 58 -14.33 9.73 -50.39
N LEU A 59 -14.49 9.07 -49.24
CA LEU A 59 -13.39 8.55 -48.43
C LEU A 59 -13.74 7.16 -47.89
N SER A 60 -12.74 6.43 -47.41
CA SER A 60 -12.96 5.22 -46.61
C SER A 60 -12.74 5.53 -45.14
N MET A 61 -13.76 5.32 -44.32
CA MET A 61 -13.69 5.54 -42.88
C MET A 61 -12.70 4.60 -42.21
N LEU A 62 -12.54 3.37 -42.74
CA LEU A 62 -11.56 2.41 -42.22
C LEU A 62 -10.12 2.89 -42.39
N ASN A 63 -9.82 3.61 -43.48
CA ASN A 63 -8.47 4.12 -43.75
C ASN A 63 -8.20 5.42 -42.98
N GLU A 64 -9.16 6.36 -43.00
CA GLU A 64 -8.96 7.71 -42.44
C GLU A 64 -9.30 7.80 -40.95
N PHE A 65 -10.30 7.05 -40.48
CA PHE A 65 -10.88 7.17 -39.13
C PHE A 65 -10.93 5.83 -38.37
N ARG A 66 -9.95 4.95 -38.61
CA ARG A 66 -9.87 3.61 -37.97
C ARG A 66 -10.09 3.65 -36.46
N LEU A 67 -9.42 4.58 -35.77
CA LEU A 67 -9.53 4.71 -34.30
C LEU A 67 -10.95 5.02 -33.84
N ASN A 68 -11.71 5.81 -34.60
CA ASN A 68 -13.11 6.09 -34.28
C ASN A 68 -14.00 4.86 -34.46
N LEU A 69 -13.73 4.03 -35.47
CA LEU A 69 -14.45 2.76 -35.67
C LEU A 69 -14.15 1.77 -34.53
N GLU A 70 -12.88 1.66 -34.15
CA GLU A 70 -12.46 0.88 -32.98
C GLU A 70 -13.13 1.39 -31.69
N GLU A 71 -13.25 2.71 -31.52
CA GLU A 71 -13.96 3.34 -30.40
C GLU A 71 -15.45 3.01 -30.38
N PHE A 72 -16.16 3.07 -31.52
CA PHE A 72 -17.57 2.66 -31.57
C PHE A 72 -17.75 1.22 -31.11
N TYR A 73 -16.90 0.31 -31.60
CA TYR A 73 -16.92 -1.09 -31.16
C TYR A 73 -16.62 -1.22 -29.66
N ALA A 74 -15.59 -0.55 -29.17
CA ALA A 74 -15.17 -0.57 -27.76
C ALA A 74 -16.29 -0.05 -26.83
N VAL A 75 -16.97 1.03 -27.22
CA VAL A 75 -18.09 1.60 -26.48
C VAL A 75 -19.25 0.60 -26.41
N TYR A 76 -19.56 -0.09 -27.51
CA TYR A 76 -20.61 -1.13 -27.52
C TYR A 76 -20.24 -2.33 -26.67
N LEU A 77 -19.02 -2.83 -26.80
CA LEU A 77 -18.54 -3.96 -26.01
C LEU A 77 -18.58 -3.64 -24.51
N ASN A 78 -18.13 -2.45 -24.13
CA ASN A 78 -18.18 -2.02 -22.73
C ASN A 78 -19.62 -1.90 -22.22
N TYR A 79 -20.57 -1.48 -23.06
CA TYR A 79 -22.00 -1.46 -22.73
C TYR A 79 -22.56 -2.87 -22.48
N CYS A 80 -22.22 -3.84 -23.34
CA CYS A 80 -22.63 -5.23 -23.14
C CYS A 80 -22.05 -5.80 -21.84
N LEU A 81 -20.81 -5.44 -21.50
CA LEU A 81 -20.12 -5.96 -20.32
C LEU A 81 -20.50 -5.30 -18.99
N VAL A 82 -21.48 -4.38 -18.96
CA VAL A 82 -21.92 -3.71 -17.73
C VAL A 82 -22.50 -4.71 -16.72
N ASP A 83 -23.29 -5.67 -17.18
CA ASP A 83 -23.85 -6.73 -16.33
C ASP A 83 -22.90 -7.94 -16.18
N LYS A 84 -21.71 -7.84 -16.77
CA LYS A 84 -20.62 -8.83 -16.74
C LYS A 84 -20.97 -10.15 -17.44
N VAL A 85 -22.00 -10.15 -18.29
CA VAL A 85 -22.45 -11.31 -19.08
C VAL A 85 -22.45 -10.91 -20.56
N LEU A 86 -22.23 -11.86 -21.47
CA LEU A 86 -22.44 -11.65 -22.90
C LEU A 86 -23.51 -12.63 -23.38
N THR A 87 -24.68 -12.10 -23.69
CA THR A 87 -25.80 -12.87 -24.22
C THR A 87 -25.58 -13.24 -25.69
N ASP A 88 -26.28 -14.26 -26.17
CA ASP A 88 -26.24 -14.65 -27.59
C ASP A 88 -26.64 -13.50 -28.53
N THR A 89 -27.53 -12.61 -28.07
CA THR A 89 -27.98 -11.45 -28.87
C THR A 89 -26.86 -10.41 -28.97
N GLU A 90 -26.19 -10.09 -27.86
CA GLU A 90 -25.06 -9.16 -27.85
C GLU A 90 -23.87 -9.70 -28.65
N LEU A 91 -23.61 -11.01 -28.59
CA LEU A 91 -22.59 -11.64 -29.43
C LEU A 91 -22.92 -11.52 -30.93
N GLN A 92 -24.19 -11.65 -31.31
CA GLN A 92 -24.64 -11.43 -32.70
C GLN A 92 -24.49 -9.96 -33.10
N GLU A 93 -24.86 -9.02 -32.23
CA GLU A 93 -24.72 -7.58 -32.46
C GLU A 93 -23.26 -7.17 -32.58
N LEU A 94 -22.37 -7.65 -31.70
CA LEU A 94 -20.93 -7.42 -31.78
C LEU A 94 -20.34 -8.02 -33.06
N SER A 95 -20.75 -9.22 -33.46
CA SER A 95 -20.32 -9.83 -34.72
C SER A 95 -20.75 -9.01 -35.93
N HIS A 96 -21.98 -8.49 -35.90
CA HIS A 96 -22.52 -7.64 -36.95
C HIS A 96 -21.83 -6.28 -36.99
N LEU A 97 -21.63 -5.65 -35.82
CA LEU A 97 -20.93 -4.37 -35.67
C LEU A 97 -19.50 -4.47 -36.20
N LYS A 98 -18.78 -5.55 -35.89
CA LYS A 98 -17.46 -5.85 -36.49
C LYS A 98 -17.53 -5.82 -38.02
N LYS A 99 -18.51 -6.51 -38.61
CA LYS A 99 -18.64 -6.63 -40.07
C LYS A 99 -18.90 -5.28 -40.73
N ILE A 100 -19.87 -4.51 -40.23
CA ILE A 100 -20.25 -3.21 -40.83
C ILE A 100 -19.14 -2.16 -40.67
N LEU A 101 -18.35 -2.23 -39.60
CA LEU A 101 -17.20 -1.35 -39.38
C LEU A 101 -15.94 -1.80 -40.13
N GLY A 102 -15.95 -2.99 -40.75
CA GLY A 102 -14.80 -3.52 -41.49
C GLY A 102 -13.58 -3.85 -40.62
N LEU A 103 -13.77 -4.10 -39.32
CA LEU A 103 -12.67 -4.37 -38.38
C LEU A 103 -12.16 -5.80 -38.50
N ASP A 104 -10.83 -5.97 -38.49
CA ASP A 104 -10.17 -7.28 -38.56
C ASP A 104 -10.21 -8.03 -37.21
N ASP A 105 -10.11 -9.37 -37.26
CA ASP A 105 -10.16 -10.24 -36.09
C ASP A 105 -9.11 -9.90 -35.03
N LYS A 106 -7.89 -9.55 -35.44
CA LYS A 106 -6.79 -9.21 -34.53
C LYS A 106 -7.10 -7.95 -33.73
N THR A 107 -7.70 -6.95 -34.39
CA THR A 107 -8.11 -5.70 -33.74
C THR A 107 -9.21 -5.95 -32.71
N ILE A 108 -10.21 -6.75 -33.08
CA ILE A 108 -11.31 -7.12 -32.20
C ILE A 108 -10.81 -7.91 -30.99
N GLU A 109 -9.94 -8.90 -31.20
CA GLU A 109 -9.32 -9.67 -30.13
C GLU A 109 -8.57 -8.76 -29.14
N ASN A 110 -7.79 -7.81 -29.64
CA ASN A 110 -7.09 -6.84 -28.79
C ASN A 110 -8.04 -5.94 -27.99
N LEU A 111 -9.16 -5.50 -28.58
CA LEU A 111 -10.17 -4.70 -27.89
C LEU A 111 -10.88 -5.51 -26.80
N HIS A 112 -11.24 -6.77 -27.10
CA HIS A 112 -11.79 -7.71 -26.12
C HIS A 112 -10.84 -7.94 -24.94
N ILE A 113 -9.56 -8.18 -25.21
CA ILE A 113 -8.56 -8.37 -24.15
C ILE A 113 -8.43 -7.10 -23.29
N LYS A 114 -8.32 -5.91 -23.90
CA LYS A 114 -8.15 -4.65 -23.16
C LYS A 114 -9.36 -4.32 -22.28
N ILE A 115 -10.58 -4.44 -22.82
CA ILE A 115 -11.80 -4.13 -22.08
C ILE A 115 -12.07 -5.23 -21.04
N GLY A 116 -11.90 -6.49 -21.42
CA GLY A 116 -12.05 -7.63 -20.52
C GLY A 116 -11.07 -7.56 -19.35
N GLU A 117 -9.80 -7.18 -19.57
CA GLU A 117 -8.84 -6.96 -18.49
C GLU A 117 -9.35 -5.95 -17.46
N ILE A 118 -9.92 -4.83 -17.92
CA ILE A 118 -10.46 -3.79 -17.03
C ILE A 118 -11.64 -4.33 -16.21
N VAL A 119 -12.62 -4.96 -16.88
CA VAL A 119 -13.83 -5.50 -16.23
C VAL A 119 -13.49 -6.62 -15.25
N TYR A 120 -12.61 -7.54 -15.65
CA TYR A 120 -12.14 -8.63 -14.80
C TYR A 120 -11.39 -8.09 -13.58
N LYS A 121 -10.46 -7.16 -13.78
CA LYS A 121 -9.70 -6.54 -12.69
C LYS A 121 -10.60 -5.82 -11.69
N GLN A 122 -11.59 -5.06 -12.16
CA GLN A 122 -12.56 -4.38 -11.29
C GLN A 122 -13.38 -5.38 -10.48
N SER A 123 -13.92 -6.41 -11.14
CA SER A 123 -14.71 -7.45 -10.47
C SER A 123 -13.89 -8.23 -9.44
N LEU A 124 -12.63 -8.50 -9.74
CA LEU A 124 -11.71 -9.13 -8.79
C LEU A 124 -11.38 -8.21 -7.61
N GLN A 125 -11.19 -6.90 -7.84
CA GLN A 125 -10.98 -5.93 -6.77
C GLN A 125 -12.18 -5.85 -5.82
N GLU A 126 -13.41 -5.93 -6.36
CA GLU A 126 -14.63 -6.02 -5.58
C GLU A 126 -14.65 -7.30 -4.72
N ALA A 127 -14.39 -8.45 -5.32
CA ALA A 127 -14.36 -9.75 -4.63
C ALA A 127 -13.29 -9.80 -3.53
N VAL A 128 -12.11 -9.23 -3.76
CA VAL A 128 -11.00 -9.24 -2.78
C VAL A 128 -11.14 -8.13 -1.71
N SER A 129 -12.14 -7.25 -1.81
CA SER A 129 -12.22 -6.02 -1.01
C SER A 129 -12.31 -6.24 0.50
N ASP A 130 -12.91 -7.34 0.94
CA ASP A 130 -13.01 -7.74 2.35
C ASP A 130 -11.83 -8.62 2.82
N GLY A 131 -10.88 -8.89 1.91
CA GLY A 131 -9.72 -9.72 2.18
C GLY A 131 -10.04 -11.21 2.25
N ARG A 132 -11.19 -11.63 1.75
CA ARG A 132 -11.57 -13.04 1.58
C ARG A 132 -11.93 -13.29 0.13
N LEU A 133 -11.86 -14.55 -0.28
CA LEU A 133 -12.39 -15.00 -1.56
C LEU A 133 -13.25 -16.21 -1.27
N THR A 134 -14.56 -16.01 -1.38
CA THR A 134 -15.54 -17.08 -1.18
C THR A 134 -15.59 -17.99 -2.40
N LYS A 135 -16.13 -19.20 -2.23
CA LYS A 135 -16.32 -20.12 -3.35
C LYS A 135 -17.20 -19.54 -4.46
N ILE A 136 -18.25 -18.80 -4.07
CA ILE A 136 -19.18 -18.17 -5.01
C ILE A 136 -18.45 -17.11 -5.84
N GLU A 137 -17.58 -16.30 -5.22
CA GLU A 137 -16.79 -15.30 -5.94
C GLU A 137 -15.75 -15.94 -6.86
N ILE A 138 -15.13 -17.04 -6.44
CA ILE A 138 -14.19 -17.79 -7.29
C ILE A 138 -14.92 -18.34 -8.52
N GLU A 139 -16.05 -19.02 -8.34
CA GLU A 139 -16.87 -19.54 -9.42
C GLU A 139 -17.33 -18.42 -10.38
N PHE A 140 -17.80 -17.30 -9.84
CA PHE A 140 -18.17 -16.12 -10.62
C PHE A 140 -17.00 -15.55 -11.44
N LEU A 141 -15.80 -15.45 -10.84
CA LEU A 141 -14.62 -14.95 -11.55
C LEU A 141 -14.15 -15.91 -12.65
N GLU A 142 -14.29 -17.22 -12.46
CA GLU A 142 -14.02 -18.22 -13.49
C GLU A 142 -15.02 -18.13 -14.64
N GLU A 143 -16.32 -17.97 -14.35
CA GLU A 143 -17.35 -17.72 -15.38
C GLU A 143 -17.10 -16.41 -16.14
N LEU A 144 -16.70 -15.36 -15.43
CA LEU A 144 -16.37 -14.07 -16.02
C LEU A 144 -15.13 -14.16 -16.93
N GLU A 145 -14.07 -14.85 -16.50
CA GLU A 145 -12.87 -15.11 -17.33
C GLU A 145 -13.26 -15.79 -18.66
N ASN A 146 -14.12 -16.81 -18.59
CA ASN A 146 -14.61 -17.52 -19.77
C ASN A 146 -15.47 -16.64 -20.68
N THR A 147 -16.37 -15.84 -20.09
CA THR A 147 -17.24 -14.90 -20.81
C THR A 147 -16.43 -13.87 -21.58
N LEU A 148 -15.39 -13.32 -20.94
CA LEU A 148 -14.48 -12.32 -21.51
C LEU A 148 -13.45 -12.92 -22.47
N ARG A 149 -13.35 -14.26 -22.54
CA ARG A 149 -12.37 -15.01 -23.36
C ARG A 149 -10.93 -14.55 -23.09
N LEU A 150 -10.62 -14.23 -21.84
CA LEU A 150 -9.28 -13.78 -21.49
C LEU A 150 -8.27 -14.93 -21.57
N PRO A 151 -7.03 -14.67 -22.02
CA PRO A 151 -5.96 -15.65 -21.91
C PRO A 151 -5.73 -16.03 -20.45
N LYS A 152 -5.68 -17.33 -20.15
CA LYS A 152 -5.50 -17.85 -18.78
C LYS A 152 -4.28 -17.28 -18.07
N GLU A 153 -3.17 -17.08 -18.79
CA GLU A 153 -1.95 -16.49 -18.24
C GLU A 153 -2.15 -15.04 -17.79
N LEU A 154 -2.92 -14.26 -18.58
CA LEU A 154 -3.24 -12.87 -18.28
C LEU A 154 -4.18 -12.79 -17.07
N ALA A 155 -5.23 -13.61 -17.05
CA ALA A 155 -6.16 -13.69 -15.92
C ALA A 155 -5.43 -14.08 -14.63
N TYR A 156 -4.58 -15.11 -14.67
CA TYR A 156 -3.74 -15.51 -13.53
C TYR A 156 -2.85 -14.38 -13.03
N LYS A 157 -2.18 -13.65 -13.95
CA LYS A 157 -1.33 -12.52 -13.60
C LYS A 157 -2.10 -11.40 -12.89
N ILE A 158 -3.22 -10.95 -13.47
CA ILE A 158 -4.09 -9.93 -12.88
C ILE A 158 -4.58 -10.39 -11.50
N SER A 159 -4.95 -11.68 -11.42
CA SER A 159 -5.42 -12.34 -10.21
C SER A 159 -4.40 -12.28 -9.08
N TYR A 160 -3.18 -12.71 -9.36
CA TYR A 160 -2.07 -12.69 -8.42
C TYR A 160 -1.67 -11.27 -8.00
N GLU A 161 -1.53 -10.34 -8.95
CA GLU A 161 -1.15 -8.96 -8.67
C GLU A 161 -2.18 -8.25 -7.78
N THR A 162 -3.47 -8.45 -8.04
CA THR A 162 -4.55 -7.81 -7.27
C THR A 162 -4.60 -8.33 -5.82
N ARG A 163 -4.52 -9.65 -5.62
CA ARG A 163 -4.47 -10.24 -4.28
C ARG A 163 -3.21 -9.83 -3.51
N SER A 164 -2.07 -9.83 -4.19
CA SER A 164 -0.79 -9.40 -3.60
C SER A 164 -0.85 -7.94 -3.15
N LEU A 165 -1.41 -7.06 -3.98
CA LEU A 165 -1.58 -5.64 -3.66
C LEU A 165 -2.45 -5.43 -2.42
N TYR A 166 -3.52 -6.23 -2.25
CA TYR A 166 -4.37 -6.17 -1.06
C TYR A 166 -3.59 -6.46 0.22
N VAL A 167 -2.85 -7.58 0.25
CA VAL A 167 -2.01 -7.97 1.39
C VAL A 167 -0.95 -6.92 1.68
N GLN A 168 -0.27 -6.40 0.64
CA GLN A 168 0.74 -5.35 0.79
C GLN A 168 0.14 -4.05 1.37
N ASN A 169 -1.06 -3.66 0.95
CA ASN A 169 -1.77 -2.51 1.50
C ASN A 169 -2.14 -2.71 2.97
N PHE A 170 -2.57 -3.91 3.35
CA PHE A 170 -2.86 -4.24 4.74
C PHE A 170 -1.60 -4.19 5.61
N VAL A 171 -0.48 -4.77 5.17
CA VAL A 171 0.83 -4.68 5.83
C VAL A 171 1.29 -3.23 5.95
N SER A 172 1.13 -2.43 4.89
CA SER A 172 1.49 -1.01 4.89
C SER A 172 0.68 -0.22 5.92
N LYS A 173 -0.62 -0.53 6.09
CA LYS A 173 -1.46 0.05 7.16
C LYS A 173 -0.92 -0.29 8.55
N ILE A 174 -0.54 -1.54 8.80
CA ILE A 174 0.07 -1.98 10.07
C ILE A 174 1.36 -1.19 10.37
N ILE A 175 2.25 -1.08 9.37
CA ILE A 175 3.52 -0.37 9.50
C ILE A 175 3.28 1.12 9.78
N ASN A 176 2.37 1.76 9.04
CA ASN A 176 2.04 3.17 9.22
C ASN A 176 1.39 3.44 10.60
N ASN A 177 0.55 2.52 11.08
CA ASN A 177 -0.07 2.60 12.40
C ASN A 177 0.93 2.28 13.54
N LYS A 178 2.13 1.77 13.21
CA LYS A 178 3.21 1.45 14.14
C LYS A 178 2.75 0.53 15.27
N ARG A 179 1.88 -0.41 14.94
CA ARG A 179 1.26 -1.32 15.89
C ARG A 179 0.87 -2.60 15.17
N LEU A 180 1.19 -3.74 15.79
CA LEU A 180 0.70 -5.05 15.37
C LEU A 180 0.17 -5.78 16.61
N SER A 181 -1.15 -5.76 16.77
CA SER A 181 -1.86 -6.49 17.83
C SER A 181 -2.07 -7.97 17.45
N PRO A 182 -2.38 -8.84 18.43
CA PRO A 182 -2.72 -10.24 18.14
C PRO A 182 -3.93 -10.42 17.23
N ALA A 183 -4.88 -9.47 17.27
CA ALA A 183 -6.04 -9.49 16.37
C ALA A 183 -5.63 -9.16 14.93
N GLU A 184 -4.81 -8.12 14.74
CA GLU A 184 -4.28 -7.76 13.41
C GLU A 184 -3.34 -8.83 12.84
N GLU A 185 -2.54 -9.50 13.68
CA GLU A 185 -1.69 -10.62 13.26
C GLU A 185 -2.52 -11.83 12.80
N LYS A 186 -3.58 -12.18 13.55
CA LYS A 186 -4.52 -13.23 13.14
C LYS A 186 -5.22 -12.86 11.84
N GLU A 187 -5.62 -11.61 11.69
CA GLU A 187 -6.29 -11.13 10.48
C GLU A 187 -5.35 -11.15 9.28
N LEU A 188 -4.09 -10.71 9.42
CA LEU A 188 -3.08 -10.80 8.37
C LEU A 188 -2.91 -12.26 7.89
N ASN A 189 -2.83 -13.21 8.83
CA ASN A 189 -2.68 -14.62 8.48
C ASN A 189 -3.93 -15.14 7.76
N ALA A 190 -5.12 -14.81 8.25
CA ALA A 190 -6.39 -15.24 7.65
C ALA A 190 -6.60 -14.67 6.24
N ILE A 191 -6.26 -13.40 6.01
CA ILE A 191 -6.26 -12.79 4.67
C ILE A 191 -5.30 -13.55 3.75
N SER A 192 -4.08 -13.80 4.21
CA SER A 192 -3.03 -14.43 3.39
C SER A 192 -3.39 -15.86 3.00
N GLU A 193 -3.97 -16.61 3.94
CA GLU A 193 -4.51 -17.96 3.69
C GLU A 193 -5.69 -17.90 2.72
N SER A 194 -6.67 -17.03 2.96
CA SER A 194 -7.88 -16.94 2.12
C SER A 194 -7.58 -16.48 0.70
N LEU A 195 -6.62 -15.58 0.52
CA LEU A 195 -6.21 -15.08 -0.79
C LEU A 195 -5.15 -15.97 -1.45
N ASN A 196 -4.74 -17.06 -0.79
CA ASN A 196 -3.68 -17.97 -1.26
C ASN A 196 -2.42 -17.21 -1.72
N ILE A 197 -2.01 -16.21 -0.94
CA ILE A 197 -0.78 -15.45 -1.17
C ILE A 197 0.21 -15.89 -0.12
N SER A 198 1.25 -16.60 -0.57
CA SER A 198 2.44 -16.76 0.24
C SER A 198 3.04 -15.38 0.44
N ILE A 199 3.01 -14.88 1.67
CA ILE A 199 3.70 -13.64 1.98
C ILE A 199 5.21 -13.92 1.98
N GLU A 200 5.81 -13.94 0.79
CA GLU A 200 7.25 -13.79 0.62
C GLU A 200 7.59 -12.33 0.94
N LEU A 201 7.42 -11.98 2.21
CA LEU A 201 7.81 -10.68 2.72
C LEU A 201 9.33 -10.59 2.63
N ASP A 202 9.80 -9.52 2.02
CA ASP A 202 11.18 -9.06 2.18
C ASP A 202 11.59 -9.18 3.66
N GLY A 203 12.78 -9.71 3.92
CA GLY A 203 13.31 -9.92 5.27
C GLY A 203 13.24 -8.66 6.12
N GLN A 204 13.37 -7.48 5.50
CA GLN A 204 13.21 -6.20 6.20
C GLN A 204 11.79 -5.99 6.74
N ILE A 205 10.75 -6.33 5.96
CA ILE A 205 9.35 -6.18 6.37
C ILE A 205 9.03 -7.15 7.51
N GLN A 206 9.51 -8.39 7.42
CA GLN A 206 9.32 -9.37 8.49
C GLN A 206 9.93 -8.90 9.82
N GLU A 207 11.14 -8.34 9.79
CA GLU A 207 11.77 -7.78 10.99
C GLU A 207 11.00 -6.58 11.55
N LYS A 208 10.47 -5.70 10.69
CA LYS A 208 9.59 -4.60 11.13
C LYS A 208 8.34 -5.12 11.83
N LEU A 209 7.65 -6.12 11.26
CA LEU A 209 6.46 -6.71 11.89
C LEU A 209 6.78 -7.38 13.24
N LYS A 210 7.90 -8.11 13.34
CA LYS A 210 8.36 -8.68 14.62
C LYS A 210 8.60 -7.61 15.67
N LYS A 211 9.24 -6.49 15.32
CA LYS A 211 9.42 -5.35 16.23
C LYS A 211 8.07 -4.77 16.68
N LEU A 212 7.15 -4.53 15.75
CA LEU A 212 5.82 -4.00 16.08
C LEU A 212 5.04 -4.90 17.03
N LYS A 213 5.11 -6.22 16.85
CA LYS A 213 4.51 -7.20 17.77
C LYS A 213 5.10 -7.10 19.18
N ARG A 214 6.43 -6.96 19.29
CA ARG A 214 7.12 -6.76 20.57
C ARG A 214 6.73 -5.45 21.24
N TYR A 215 6.68 -4.36 20.48
CA TYR A 215 6.27 -3.05 20.98
C TYR A 215 4.83 -3.07 21.51
N TRP A 216 3.92 -3.71 20.78
CA TRP A 216 2.54 -3.89 21.23
C TRP A 216 2.49 -4.66 22.57
N ALA A 217 3.24 -5.75 22.70
CA ALA A 217 3.29 -6.52 23.95
C ALA A 217 3.80 -5.69 25.13
N ILE A 218 4.86 -4.89 24.92
CA ILE A 218 5.42 -4.00 25.95
C ILE A 218 4.40 -2.96 26.39
N GLU A 219 3.55 -2.45 25.50
CA GLU A 219 2.55 -1.44 25.86
C GLU A 219 1.34 -2.03 26.59
N ASN A 220 0.85 -3.19 26.15
CA ASN A 220 -0.49 -3.68 26.49
C ASN A 220 -0.51 -4.88 27.45
N LEU A 221 0.54 -5.72 27.46
CA LEU A 221 0.64 -6.88 28.35
C LEU A 221 1.45 -6.54 29.61
N ASP A 222 1.50 -7.43 30.60
CA ASP A 222 2.43 -7.27 31.71
C ASP A 222 3.89 -7.38 31.22
N LEU A 223 4.77 -6.54 31.77
CA LEU A 223 6.19 -6.61 31.43
C LEU A 223 6.75 -7.97 31.89
N PRO A 224 7.54 -8.65 31.04
CA PRO A 224 8.09 -9.96 31.37
C PRO A 224 9.03 -9.83 32.58
N VAL A 225 8.78 -10.65 33.59
CA VAL A 225 9.64 -10.74 34.77
C VAL A 225 10.74 -11.75 34.48
N ILE A 226 11.99 -11.34 34.68
CA ILE A 226 13.15 -12.22 34.52
C ILE A 226 13.76 -12.56 35.88
N GLU A 227 14.35 -13.75 35.98
CA GLU A 227 15.05 -14.17 37.21
C GLU A 227 16.21 -13.22 37.52
N SER A 228 16.28 -12.78 38.77
CA SER A 228 17.32 -11.87 39.23
C SER A 228 18.55 -12.64 39.70
N ASP A 229 19.70 -12.34 39.10
CA ASP A 229 21.03 -12.75 39.56
C ASP A 229 21.69 -11.71 40.47
N ILE A 230 20.95 -10.65 40.82
CA ILE A 230 21.40 -9.55 41.68
C ILE A 230 20.49 -9.39 42.89
N THR A 231 21.00 -8.77 43.95
CA THR A 231 20.20 -8.43 45.14
C THR A 231 19.19 -7.33 44.81
N ILE A 232 17.90 -7.70 44.79
CA ILE A 232 16.77 -6.80 44.57
C ILE A 232 16.07 -6.45 45.89
N GLN A 233 15.46 -5.26 45.97
CA GLN A 233 14.73 -4.79 47.14
C GLN A 233 13.38 -5.51 47.29
N LYS A 234 12.76 -5.39 48.48
CA LYS A 234 11.39 -5.86 48.70
C LYS A 234 10.43 -5.23 47.66
N SER A 235 9.61 -6.06 47.01
CA SER A 235 8.68 -5.66 45.95
C SER A 235 9.36 -4.99 44.74
N GLU A 236 10.65 -5.25 44.54
CA GLU A 236 11.36 -4.91 43.30
C GLU A 236 11.31 -6.12 42.36
N VAL A 237 11.09 -5.87 41.08
CA VAL A 237 10.96 -6.89 40.04
C VAL A 237 11.84 -6.50 38.87
N LEU A 238 12.63 -7.45 38.37
CA LEU A 238 13.55 -7.27 37.26
C LEU A 238 12.83 -7.55 35.92
N TYR A 239 12.97 -6.63 34.96
CA TYR A 239 12.31 -6.74 33.66
C TYR A 239 13.28 -6.92 32.50
N LEU A 240 14.48 -6.35 32.57
CA LEU A 240 15.45 -6.41 31.48
C LEU A 240 16.87 -6.50 32.02
N LYS A 241 17.69 -7.33 31.39
CA LYS A 241 19.12 -7.47 31.62
C LYS A 241 19.84 -7.35 30.29
N ILE A 242 20.76 -6.40 30.18
CA ILE A 242 21.55 -6.15 28.98
C ILE A 242 23.03 -6.17 29.35
N PRO A 243 23.80 -7.19 28.93
CA PRO A 243 25.25 -7.21 29.14
C PRO A 243 25.98 -6.27 28.17
N ASN A 244 27.25 -5.99 28.47
CA ASN A 244 28.16 -5.23 27.60
C ASN A 244 27.69 -3.80 27.26
N VAL A 245 27.04 -3.12 28.20
CA VAL A 245 26.62 -1.72 28.07
C VAL A 245 27.80 -0.83 28.45
N ASN A 246 28.18 0.11 27.58
CA ASN A 246 29.17 1.13 27.93
C ASN A 246 28.48 2.31 28.60
N TRP A 247 28.99 2.74 29.75
CA TRP A 247 28.54 3.96 30.41
C TRP A 247 29.50 5.11 30.12
N PHE A 248 28.95 6.22 29.62
CA PHE A 248 29.63 7.48 29.38
C PHE A 248 29.06 8.64 30.23
N GLU A 249 29.90 9.63 30.53
CA GLU A 249 29.50 10.92 31.11
C GLU A 249 30.12 12.08 30.33
N PHE A 250 29.41 13.21 30.24
CA PHE A 250 29.89 14.44 29.60
C PHE A 250 31.00 15.12 30.41
N ARG A 251 31.99 15.74 29.74
CA ARG A 251 32.99 16.63 30.35
C ARG A 251 32.99 18.03 29.71
N GLY A 252 32.41 19.00 30.39
CA GLY A 252 32.48 20.44 30.08
C GLY A 252 31.83 21.29 31.16
N SER A 253 32.36 22.49 31.46
CA SER A 253 31.93 23.33 32.61
C SER A 253 30.69 24.21 32.36
N ARG A 254 30.10 24.17 31.16
CA ARG A 254 28.78 24.78 30.91
C ARG A 254 27.83 23.72 30.41
N TYR A 255 26.95 23.32 31.30
CA TYR A 255 25.74 22.58 30.98
C TYR A 255 24.78 23.53 30.27
N THR A 256 25.05 23.90 29.00
CA THR A 256 23.96 24.42 28.18
C THR A 256 23.06 23.23 27.94
N LYS A 257 21.91 23.18 28.64
CA LYS A 257 20.86 22.19 28.44
C LYS A 257 20.61 22.07 26.93
N SER A 258 21.22 21.09 26.25
CA SER A 258 20.84 20.76 24.90
C SER A 258 19.52 20.03 25.02
N HIS A 259 18.42 20.79 25.11
CA HIS A 259 17.06 20.33 24.90
C HIS A 259 16.88 19.94 23.41
N THR A 260 17.71 19.04 22.93
CA THR A 260 17.64 18.45 21.59
C THR A 260 17.44 16.94 21.66
N GLY A 261 17.10 16.42 22.85
CA GLY A 261 16.46 15.11 22.99
C GLY A 261 14.99 15.25 22.63
N HIS A 262 14.50 14.41 21.73
CA HIS A 262 13.08 14.32 21.41
C HIS A 262 12.27 14.16 22.71
N SER A 263 11.14 14.86 22.82
CA SER A 263 10.14 14.54 23.83
C SER A 263 9.87 13.04 23.79
N THR A 264 9.81 12.37 24.94
CA THR A 264 9.60 10.93 24.96
C THR A 264 8.13 10.64 24.70
N SER A 265 7.90 9.86 23.65
CA SER A 265 6.61 9.26 23.38
C SER A 265 6.85 7.94 22.66
N TYR A 266 5.95 6.98 22.84
CA TYR A 266 6.00 5.71 22.14
C TYR A 266 6.10 5.89 20.62
N ASN A 267 5.38 6.86 20.06
CA ASN A 267 5.40 7.11 18.62
C ASN A 267 6.79 7.52 18.14
N LEU A 268 7.46 8.43 18.85
CA LEU A 268 8.81 8.89 18.48
C LEU A 268 9.85 7.78 18.59
N ILE A 269 9.76 6.93 19.63
CA ILE A 269 10.65 5.76 19.80
C ILE A 269 10.46 4.79 18.64
N LYS A 270 9.20 4.44 18.32
CA LYS A 270 8.86 3.53 17.23
C LYS A 270 9.34 4.05 15.89
N ASP A 271 9.08 5.32 15.59
CA ASP A 271 9.48 5.95 14.33
C ASP A 271 10.98 5.82 14.07
N PHE A 272 11.76 6.14 15.09
CA PHE A 272 13.21 6.10 15.01
C PHE A 272 13.74 4.68 14.77
N TYR A 273 13.27 3.69 15.54
CA TYR A 273 13.82 2.33 15.48
C TYR A 273 13.21 1.42 14.38
N LEU A 274 12.06 1.81 13.81
CA LEU A 274 11.49 1.14 12.64
C LEU A 274 12.14 1.61 11.33
N ASN A 275 12.62 2.85 11.27
CA ASN A 275 13.22 3.45 10.07
C ASN A 275 14.59 4.11 10.39
N PRO A 276 15.63 3.30 10.69
CA PRO A 276 16.93 3.83 11.09
C PRO A 276 17.66 4.59 9.97
N GLU A 277 17.44 4.26 8.70
CA GLU A 277 18.14 4.87 7.55
C GLU A 277 17.60 6.25 7.15
N GLY A 278 16.29 6.48 7.32
CA GLY A 278 15.64 7.76 7.00
C GLY A 278 15.70 8.79 8.14
N SER A 279 16.10 8.36 9.34
CA SER A 279 16.25 9.23 10.50
C SER A 279 17.55 10.04 10.36
N THR A 280 17.49 11.13 9.58
CA THR A 280 18.52 12.18 9.48
C THR A 280 18.73 12.95 10.78
N SER A 281 18.14 12.49 11.88
CA SER A 281 18.29 13.01 13.22
C SER A 281 19.64 12.60 13.78
N ASN A 282 20.69 13.24 13.26
CA ASN A 282 22.00 13.38 13.87
C ASN A 282 22.51 12.10 14.54
N SER A 283 23.44 11.42 13.87
CA SER A 283 24.72 11.15 14.52
C SER A 283 25.14 12.47 15.18
N HIS A 284 24.63 12.77 16.38
CA HIS A 284 25.30 13.69 17.26
C HIS A 284 26.64 13.00 17.37
N LYS A 285 27.67 13.60 16.76
CA LYS A 285 29.01 13.48 17.29
C LYS A 285 28.78 13.77 18.76
N ILE A 286 28.73 12.72 19.58
CA ILE A 286 28.77 12.89 21.02
C ILE A 286 30.22 13.27 21.29
N SER A 287 30.66 14.41 20.75
CA SER A 287 31.96 14.98 21.00
C SER A 287 31.88 15.49 22.42
N ASN A 288 32.78 14.97 23.25
CA ASN A 288 32.97 15.29 24.68
C ASN A 288 32.26 14.37 25.70
N ILE A 289 31.92 13.14 25.33
CA ILE A 289 31.67 12.09 26.34
C ILE A 289 32.92 11.24 26.60
N ARG A 290 33.17 10.92 27.86
CA ARG A 290 34.24 10.00 28.26
C ARG A 290 33.60 8.69 28.70
N LYS A 291 34.10 7.57 28.17
CA LYS A 291 33.75 6.25 28.67
C LYS A 291 34.21 6.15 30.12
N ILE A 292 33.27 5.85 31.00
CA ILE A 292 33.52 5.71 32.42
C ILE A 292 33.67 4.24 32.78
N ASP A 293 32.80 3.38 32.26
CA ASP A 293 32.79 1.97 32.61
C ASP A 293 32.12 1.13 31.51
N ILE A 294 32.22 -0.18 31.63
CA ILE A 294 31.47 -1.17 30.85
C ILE A 294 30.90 -2.20 31.82
N GLY A 295 29.66 -2.62 31.60
CA GLY A 295 28.99 -3.47 32.57
C GLY A 295 27.68 -4.06 32.10
N THR A 296 26.93 -4.61 33.05
CA THR A 296 25.59 -5.11 32.83
C THR A 296 24.57 -4.09 33.32
N LEU A 297 23.60 -3.78 32.46
CA LEU A 297 22.48 -2.91 32.76
C LEU A 297 21.26 -3.76 33.14
N TYR A 298 20.59 -3.38 34.21
CA TYR A 298 19.37 -4.00 34.69
C TYR A 298 18.28 -2.92 34.80
N LEU A 299 17.07 -3.23 34.33
CA LEU A 299 15.90 -2.37 34.45
C LEU A 299 14.87 -3.05 35.35
N THR A 300 14.54 -2.42 36.48
CA THR A 300 13.52 -2.89 37.42
C THR A 300 12.32 -1.94 37.43
N ASN A 301 11.25 -2.33 38.12
CA ASN A 301 10.12 -1.43 38.41
C ASN A 301 10.47 -0.22 39.30
N LYS A 302 11.66 -0.18 39.91
CA LYS A 302 12.07 0.88 40.84
C LYS A 302 13.29 1.68 40.38
N ARG A 303 14.22 1.06 39.65
CA ARG A 303 15.49 1.69 39.27
C ARG A 303 16.14 1.03 38.05
N ILE A 304 17.01 1.80 37.42
CA ILE A 304 18.05 1.32 36.53
C ILE A 304 19.28 1.01 37.39
N ILE A 305 19.80 -0.20 37.27
CA ILE A 305 21.01 -0.64 37.98
C ILE A 305 22.09 -0.90 36.93
N PHE A 306 23.24 -0.28 37.10
CA PHE A 306 24.42 -0.54 36.28
C PHE A 306 25.48 -1.20 37.15
N GLN A 307 25.85 -2.42 36.78
CA GLN A 307 26.93 -3.16 37.43
C GLN A 307 28.15 -3.15 36.51
N GLY A 308 29.03 -2.18 36.76
CA GLY A 308 30.27 -1.99 36.01
C GLY A 308 31.43 -2.82 36.54
N ILE A 309 32.51 -2.84 35.77
CA ILE A 309 33.77 -3.46 36.21
C ILE A 309 34.42 -2.59 37.29
N GLU A 310 34.37 -1.27 37.16
CA GLU A 310 34.99 -0.34 38.10
C GLU A 310 34.02 0.16 39.17
N LYS A 311 32.76 0.42 38.80
CA LYS A 311 31.76 0.95 39.73
C LYS A 311 30.34 0.46 39.44
N ASN A 312 29.57 0.35 40.52
CA ASN A 312 28.14 0.13 40.46
C ASN A 312 27.39 1.46 40.57
N SER A 313 26.25 1.57 39.88
CA SER A 313 25.39 2.75 39.94
C SER A 313 23.93 2.35 39.96
N ASN A 314 23.13 3.14 40.66
CA ASN A 314 21.70 2.95 40.81
C ASN A 314 20.98 4.27 40.53
N ILE A 315 20.04 4.26 39.60
CA ILE A 315 19.24 5.43 39.22
C ILE A 315 17.78 5.07 39.45
N ARG A 316 17.15 5.67 40.46
CA ARG A 316 15.72 5.42 40.72
C ARG A 316 14.85 5.99 39.61
N ILE A 317 13.83 5.25 39.19
CA ILE A 317 12.90 5.67 38.13
C ILE A 317 12.24 7.01 38.49
N GLU A 318 11.87 7.20 39.76
CA GLU A 318 11.28 8.45 40.29
C GLU A 318 12.15 9.71 40.10
N ARG A 319 13.47 9.55 39.91
CA ARG A 319 14.43 10.65 39.74
C ARG A 319 14.78 10.92 38.28
N ILE A 320 14.18 10.17 37.36
CA ILE A 320 14.40 10.36 35.92
C ILE A 320 13.33 11.33 35.44
N ALA A 321 13.75 12.53 35.05
CA ALA A 321 12.87 13.54 34.50
C ALA A 321 12.46 13.18 33.06
N ASN A 322 13.42 12.68 32.27
CA ASN A 322 13.18 12.17 30.92
C ASN A 322 14.37 11.29 30.45
N PHE A 323 14.35 10.80 29.22
CA PHE A 323 15.53 10.26 28.53
C PHE A 323 15.58 10.71 27.07
N ALA A 324 16.78 10.74 26.50
CA ALA A 324 16.98 10.97 25.07
C ALA A 324 17.58 9.69 24.45
N PHE A 325 17.10 9.30 23.28
CA PHE A 325 17.55 8.10 22.58
C PHE A 325 18.09 8.42 21.19
N TYR A 326 19.06 7.61 20.78
CA TYR A 326 19.79 7.67 19.51
C TYR A 326 19.98 6.23 18.98
N SER A 327 20.75 6.05 17.89
CA SER A 327 20.95 4.74 17.23
C SER A 327 21.26 3.62 18.21
N ASP A 328 22.25 3.83 19.07
CA ASP A 328 22.78 2.88 20.03
C ASP A 328 23.10 3.54 21.37
N TYR A 329 22.64 4.77 21.60
CA TYR A 329 22.87 5.52 22.85
C TYR A 329 21.55 5.96 23.48
N VAL A 330 21.49 5.93 24.81
CA VAL A 330 20.39 6.46 25.60
C VAL A 330 20.94 7.33 26.73
N GLU A 331 20.63 8.62 26.72
CA GLU A 331 20.94 9.53 27.81
C GLU A 331 19.79 9.55 28.82
N ILE A 332 20.10 9.25 30.08
CA ILE A 332 19.13 9.33 31.17
C ILE A 332 19.19 10.72 31.79
N VAL A 333 18.13 11.50 31.62
CA VAL A 333 18.03 12.87 32.16
C VAL A 333 17.46 12.80 33.57
N LYS A 334 18.31 13.03 34.56
CA LYS A 334 17.90 13.02 35.98
C LYS A 334 17.47 14.41 36.43
N ASP A 335 16.70 14.44 37.51
CA ASP A 335 16.37 15.66 38.24
C ASP A 335 17.61 16.38 38.80
N THR A 336 18.62 15.61 39.21
CA THR A 336 19.79 16.06 39.94
C THR A 336 21.05 15.28 39.55
N GLY A 337 22.19 15.95 39.64
CA GLY A 337 23.50 15.38 39.34
C GLY A 337 23.79 15.24 37.84
N LYS A 338 24.77 14.40 37.50
CA LYS A 338 25.19 14.18 36.11
C LYS A 338 24.28 13.18 35.40
N ASN A 339 23.95 13.47 34.13
CA ASN A 339 23.20 12.56 33.26
C ASN A 339 24.12 11.49 32.65
N PRO A 340 23.88 10.20 32.92
CA PRO A 340 24.63 9.12 32.30
C PRO A 340 24.11 8.84 30.89
N THR A 341 25.03 8.59 29.96
CA THR A 341 24.72 8.10 28.61
C THR A 341 25.13 6.63 28.50
N LEU A 342 24.19 5.77 28.14
CA LEU A 342 24.36 4.33 28.04
C LEU A 342 24.43 3.94 26.56
N GLN A 343 25.50 3.28 26.14
CA GLN A 343 25.56 2.69 24.80
C GLN A 343 25.09 1.24 24.84
N ILE A 344 23.99 0.97 24.14
CA ILE A 344 23.29 -0.31 24.08
C ILE A 344 23.27 -0.76 22.62
N LYS A 345 24.03 -1.80 22.29
CA LYS A 345 24.17 -2.28 20.90
C LYS A 345 22.98 -3.11 20.40
N GLN A 346 22.25 -3.76 21.31
CA GLN A 346 21.14 -4.65 21.00
C GLN A 346 19.98 -4.37 21.93
N ASN A 347 18.75 -4.47 21.42
CA ASN A 347 17.51 -4.25 22.17
C ASN A 347 17.40 -2.86 22.84
N VAL A 348 18.07 -1.84 22.27
CA VAL A 348 17.99 -0.45 22.75
C VAL A 348 16.56 0.10 22.63
N ASP A 349 15.85 -0.31 21.58
CA ASP A 349 14.45 -0.02 21.35
C ASP A 349 13.57 -0.60 22.45
N ILE A 350 13.76 -1.86 22.81
CA ILE A 350 13.05 -2.53 23.91
C ILE A 350 13.32 -1.82 25.24
N PHE A 351 14.58 -1.47 25.53
CA PHE A 351 14.93 -0.70 26.73
C PHE A 351 14.19 0.64 26.78
N CYS A 352 14.18 1.40 25.69
CA CYS A 352 13.50 2.70 25.61
C CYS A 352 11.99 2.54 25.80
N MET A 353 11.36 1.56 25.14
CA MET A 353 9.92 1.29 25.24
C MET A 353 9.52 0.89 26.67
N MET A 354 10.32 0.07 27.35
CA MET A 354 10.06 -0.34 28.73
C MET A 354 10.30 0.81 29.72
N LEU A 355 11.37 1.59 29.55
CA LEU A 355 11.65 2.75 30.38
C LEU A 355 10.53 3.78 30.26
N GLU A 356 10.08 4.10 29.05
CA GLU A 356 8.94 4.99 28.80
C GLU A 356 7.67 4.53 29.52
N ARG A 357 7.43 3.21 29.58
CA ARG A 357 6.28 2.66 30.32
C ARG A 357 6.39 2.87 31.81
N LEU A 358 7.59 2.67 32.35
CA LEU A 358 7.86 2.78 33.78
C LEU A 358 7.84 4.24 34.26
N LEU A 359 8.16 5.21 33.39
CA LEU A 359 8.10 6.64 33.71
C LEU A 359 6.66 7.20 33.71
N LYS A 360 5.73 6.55 32.99
CA LYS A 360 4.32 6.95 32.93
C LYS A 360 3.44 6.37 34.03
N ARG A 361 3.95 5.39 34.79
CA ARG A 361 3.29 4.81 35.96
C ARG A 361 3.62 5.65 37.19
#